data_AF-A0A0A2ZK61-F1
#
_entry.id   AF-A0A0A2ZK61-F1
#
_cell.length_a   1.000
_cell.length_b   1.000
_cell.length_c   1.000
_cell.angle_alpha   90.00
_cell.angle_beta   90.00
_cell.angle_gamma   90.00
#
_symmetry.space_group_name_H-M   'P 1'
#
loop_
_entity.id
_entity.type
_entity.pdbx_description
1 polymer ?
#
loop_
_entity_poly.entity_id
_entity_poly.type
_entity_poly.pdbx_seq_one_letter_code
_entity_poly.pdbx_strand_id
1 'polypeptide(L)' 'MNLQDHIYLIDEFLEGQSPEVKLYTYFKNQDKETQHSFVIALIGKVVSSHKLYHHELNK' A
#
# COMPACT_ATOMS: atom_id res chain seq x y z
N MET A 1 13.45 -5.28 -0.36
CA MET A 1 12.96 -4.23 -1.28
C MET A 1 12.83 -2.94 -0.47
N ASN A 2 13.03 -1.75 -1.04
CA ASN A 2 12.97 -0.52 -0.23
C ASN A 2 11.51 -0.05 -0.06
N LEU A 3 11.28 0.92 0.83
CA LEU A 3 9.93 1.43 1.13
C LEU A 3 9.25 2.07 -0.09
N GLN A 4 10.00 2.77 -0.95
CA GLN A 4 9.49 3.45 -2.14
C GLN A 4 9.01 2.45 -3.20
N ASP A 5 9.77 1.36 -3.39
CA ASP A 5 9.41 0.28 -4.29
C ASP A 5 8.08 -0.37 -3.87
N HIS A 6 7.87 -0.55 -2.55
CA HIS A 6 6.61 -1.07 -2.01
C HIS A 6 5.44 -0.13 -2.27
N ILE A 7 5.63 1.19 -2.14
CA ILE A 7 4.58 2.17 -2.42
C ILE A 7 4.13 2.06 -3.88
N TYR A 8 5.07 2.05 -4.82
CA TYR A 8 4.78 1.91 -6.26
C TYR A 8 4.06 0.59 -6.57
N LEU A 9 4.53 -0.52 -6.00
CA LEU A 9 3.89 -1.82 -6.20
C LEU A 9 2.44 -1.84 -5.68
N ILE A 10 2.19 -1.18 -4.55
CA ILE A 10 0.84 -1.04 -3.99
C ILE A 10 -0.05 -0.20 -4.92
N ASP A 11 0.45 0.87 -5.54
CA ASP A 11 -0.29 1.61 -6.59
C ASP A 11 -0.72 0.68 -7.72
N GLU A 12 0.22 -0.06 -8.29
CA GLU A 12 -0.06 -0.98 -9.41
C GLU A 12 -1.09 -2.06 -9.03
N PHE A 13 -1.03 -2.58 -7.79
CA PHE A 13 -1.98 -3.58 -7.34
C PHE A 13 -3.39 -3.03 -7.14
N LEU A 14 -3.50 -1.79 -6.64
CA LEU A 14 -4.80 -1.13 -6.41
C LEU A 14 -5.52 -0.77 -7.71
N GLU A 15 -4.79 -0.54 -8.81
CA GLU A 15 -5.35 -0.25 -10.14
C GLU A 15 -5.85 -1.51 -10.88
N GLY A 16 -5.47 -2.69 -10.41
CA GLY A 16 -5.82 -3.96 -11.04
C GLY A 16 -7.20 -4.50 -10.68
N GLN A 17 -7.63 -5.54 -11.41
CA GLN A 17 -8.76 -6.36 -10.98
C GLN A 17 -8.40 -7.16 -9.73
N SER A 18 -9.32 -7.20 -8.75
CA SER A 18 -9.17 -7.91 -7.48
C SER A 18 -7.91 -7.50 -6.68
N PRO A 19 -7.79 -6.21 -6.31
CA PRO A 19 -6.62 -5.68 -5.63
C PRO A 19 -6.34 -6.40 -4.30
N GLU A 20 -7.36 -6.84 -3.57
CA GLU A 20 -7.22 -7.57 -2.31
C GLU A 20 -6.47 -8.89 -2.51
N VAL A 21 -6.76 -9.60 -3.60
CA VAL A 21 -6.12 -10.88 -3.93
C VAL A 21 -4.66 -10.67 -4.30
N LYS A 22 -4.35 -9.64 -5.09
CA LYS A 22 -2.96 -9.31 -5.47
C LYS A 22 -2.13 -8.89 -4.26
N LEU A 23 -2.65 -7.96 -3.45
CA LEU A 23 -2.01 -7.50 -2.21
C LEU A 23 -1.71 -8.67 -1.27
N TYR A 24 -2.69 -9.53 -1.00
CA TYR A 24 -2.52 -10.69 -0.12
C TYR A 24 -1.56 -11.72 -0.70
N THR A 25 -1.65 -12.01 -2.00
CA THR A 25 -0.79 -12.99 -2.67
C THR A 25 0.66 -12.54 -2.69
N TYR A 26 0.91 -11.25 -2.92
CA TYR A 26 2.26 -10.71 -2.81
C TYR A 26 2.76 -10.85 -1.37
N PHE A 27 2.01 -10.33 -0.39
CA PHE A 27 2.37 -10.32 1.04
C PHE A 27 2.72 -11.71 1.58
N LYS A 28 1.87 -12.71 1.34
CA LYS A 28 2.05 -14.07 1.90
C LYS A 28 3.30 -14.77 1.36
N ASN A 29 3.80 -14.35 0.20
CA ASN A 29 4.96 -14.94 -0.48
C ASN A 29 6.28 -14.23 -0.16
N GLN A 30 6.27 -13.19 0.69
CA GLN A 30 7.47 -12.47 1.11
C GLN A 30 8.06 -13.02 2.41
N ASP A 31 9.35 -12.77 2.64
CA ASP A 31 9.99 -12.97 3.95
C ASP A 31 9.47 -11.95 5.00
N LYS A 32 9.76 -12.19 6.27
CA LYS A 32 9.24 -11.38 7.40
C LYS A 32 9.63 -9.90 7.32
N GLU A 33 10.86 -9.59 6.87
CA GLU A 33 11.36 -8.22 6.79
C GLU A 33 10.64 -7.45 5.68
N THR A 34 10.48 -8.10 4.53
CA THR A 34 9.74 -7.56 3.39
C THR A 34 8.24 -7.41 3.71
N GLN A 35 7.64 -8.37 4.42
CA GLN A 35 6.26 -8.26 4.93
C GLN A 35 6.08 -7.02 5.82
N HIS A 36 7.01 -6.80 6.75
CA HIS A 36 6.96 -5.65 7.65
C HIS A 36 7.03 -4.32 6.88
N SER A 37 7.99 -4.21 5.96
CA SER A 37 8.17 -3.02 5.12
C SER A 37 6.95 -2.76 4.23
N PHE A 38 6.35 -3.82 3.67
CA PHE A 38 5.14 -3.73 2.86
C PHE A 38 3.93 -3.22 3.68
N VAL A 39 3.74 -3.71 4.91
CA VAL A 39 2.66 -3.23 5.78
C VAL A 39 2.85 -1.76 6.15
N ILE A 40 4.07 -1.33 6.45
CA ILE A 40 4.37 0.09 6.70
C ILE A 40 4.00 0.94 5.49
N ALA A 41 4.36 0.52 4.28
CA ALA A 41 3.99 1.23 3.04
C ALA A 41 2.47 1.32 2.87
N LEU A 42 1.75 0.21 3.11
CA LEU A 42 0.29 0.15 3.00
C LEU A 42 -0.39 1.12 3.97
N ILE A 43 0.03 1.13 5.24
CA ILE A 43 -0.49 2.04 6.26
C ILE A 43 -0.19 3.50 5.89
N GLY A 44 1.05 3.80 5.50
CA GLY A 44 1.47 5.14 5.11
C GLY A 44 0.60 5.72 3.98
N LYS A 45 0.22 4.87 3.02
CA LYS A 45 -0.67 5.24 1.91
C LYS A 45 -2.09 5.53 2.35
N VAL A 46 -2.68 4.67 3.18
CA VAL A 46 -4.04 4.87 3.72
C VAL A 46 -4.10 6.17 4.52
N VAL A 47 -3.13 6.41 5.41
CA VAL A 47 -3.07 7.63 6.22
C VAL A 47 -2.93 8.87 5.34
N SER A 48 -2.09 8.83 4.31
CA SER A 48 -1.90 9.95 3.39
C SER A 48 -3.17 10.26 2.59
N SER A 49 -3.82 9.24 2.06
CA SER A 49 -5.09 9.38 1.31
C SER A 49 -6.19 9.97 2.19
N HIS A 50 -6.28 9.52 3.45
CA HIS A 50 -7.25 10.05 4.40
C HIS A 50 -7.00 11.53 4.74
N LYS A 51 -5.72 11.93 4.90
CA LYS A 51 -5.35 13.33 5.13
C LYS A 51 -5.71 14.21 3.93
N LEU A 52 -5.43 13.74 2.71
CA LEU A 52 -5.81 14.43 1.47
C LEU A 52 -7.33 14.61 1.36
N TYR A 53 -8.10 13.54 1.56
CA TYR A 53 -9.56 13.60 1.54
C TYR A 53 -10.12 14.58 2.59
N HIS A 54 -9.60 14.56 3.81
CA HIS A 54 -10.01 15.52 4.84
C HIS A 54 -9.66 16.97 4.50
N HIS A 55 -8.53 17.21 3.85
CA HIS A 55 -8.13 18.54 3.41
C HIS A 55 -9.05 19.06 2.30
N GLU A 56 -9.49 18.20 1.38
CA GLU A 56 -10.44 18.57 0.32
C GLU A 56 -11.84 18.85 0.86
N LEU A 57 -12.31 18.11 1.87
CA LEU A 57 -13.61 18.36 2.51
C LEU A 57 -13.68 19.65 3.34
N ASN A 58 -12.54 20.11 3.86
CA ASN A 58 -12.46 21.29 4.74
C ASN A 58 -12.10 22.59 3.98
N LYS A 59 -12.01 22.55 2.65
CA LYS A 59 -11.86 23.72 1.77
C LYS A 59 -13.22 24.26 1.33
#